data_AF-A0A0N9HI46-F1
#
_entry.id   AF-A0A0N9HI46-F1
#
_cell.length_a   1.000
_cell.length_b   1.000
_cell.length_c   1.000
_cell.angle_alpha   90.00
_cell.angle_beta   90.00
_cell.angle_gamma   90.00
#
_symmetry.space_group_name_H-M   'P 1'
#
loop_
_entity.id
_entity.type
_entity.pdbx_description
1 polymer ?
#
loop_
_entity_poly.entity_id
_entity_poly.type
_entity_poly.pdbx_seq_one_letter_code
_entity_poly.pdbx_strand_id
1 'polypeptide(L)'
;MGFAVLATAPVWPVLQPREPIADELLAPAEVAVIVPVVLAFPVAWALLARTRQRGWLVGWVLVALVLTWSSWTAHFGDYASPPDVDDGLRWYLLTAATAVVAGAAIDAHRLDLTWALGAACWVAGLVLTTMVPVLDGAPMPPEDAVLPLPPGMTVVANQGTCEDSCQRTLLVTATGVRADDLATRLGEHLRQAKGWQVEFIGFTARPQVECRPNGWLADPYELCAGITVDNQPEGVAEIRLGYANRHNPIY
;
A
#
# COMPACT_ATOMS: atom_id res chain seq x y z
N MET A 1 11.22 17.62 -24.06
CA MET A 1 10.88 17.93 -22.66
C MET A 1 9.38 18.14 -22.43
N GLY A 2 8.66 18.94 -23.22
CA GLY A 2 7.22 19.18 -22.99
C GLY A 2 6.31 17.94 -22.96
N PHE A 3 6.59 16.90 -23.76
CA PHE A 3 5.81 15.66 -23.76
C PHE A 3 6.04 14.76 -22.54
N ALA A 4 7.22 14.82 -21.91
CA ALA A 4 7.46 14.06 -20.68
C ALA A 4 6.57 14.64 -19.58
N VAL A 5 6.62 15.96 -19.37
CA VAL A 5 5.78 16.65 -18.36
C VAL A 5 4.28 16.45 -18.59
N LEU A 6 3.83 16.39 -19.85
CA LEU A 6 2.43 16.11 -20.19
C LEU A 6 2.04 14.64 -19.96
N ALA A 7 2.94 13.68 -20.15
CA ALA A 7 2.71 12.28 -19.81
C ALA A 7 2.77 12.02 -18.29
N THR A 8 3.27 12.98 -17.51
CA THR A 8 3.36 12.92 -16.05
C THR A 8 2.32 13.75 -15.32
N ALA A 9 1.47 14.51 -16.04
CA ALA A 9 0.27 15.03 -15.42
C ALA A 9 -0.49 13.80 -14.92
N PRO A 10 -0.74 13.65 -13.61
CA PRO A 10 -1.39 12.46 -13.08
C PRO A 10 -2.64 12.28 -13.93
N VAL A 11 -2.77 11.14 -14.60
CA VAL A 11 -3.92 10.89 -15.48
C VAL A 11 -5.18 10.68 -14.63
N TRP A 12 -5.00 10.47 -13.33
CA TRP A 12 -6.05 10.25 -12.33
C TRP A 12 -7.21 11.26 -12.34
N PRO A 13 -6.99 12.59 -12.32
CA PRO A 13 -8.08 13.58 -12.36
C PRO A 13 -8.84 13.55 -13.70
N VAL A 14 -8.19 13.11 -14.78
CA VAL A 14 -8.78 13.03 -16.13
C VAL A 14 -9.54 11.71 -16.33
N LEU A 15 -9.10 10.63 -15.68
CA LEU A 15 -9.75 9.31 -15.76
C LEU A 15 -10.97 9.18 -14.83
N GLN A 16 -11.08 10.00 -13.77
CA GLN A 16 -12.21 9.97 -12.84
C GLN A 16 -12.89 11.34 -12.62
N PRO A 17 -13.39 12.01 -13.69
CA PRO A 17 -13.87 13.40 -13.60
C PRO A 17 -15.19 13.59 -12.83
N ARG A 18 -15.74 12.56 -12.18
CA ARG A 18 -17.07 12.61 -11.51
C ARG A 18 -17.12 11.94 -10.14
N GLU A 19 -16.01 11.45 -9.60
CA GLU A 19 -15.99 10.95 -8.24
C GLU A 19 -15.32 11.97 -7.33
N PRO A 20 -16.06 12.68 -6.45
CA PRO A 20 -15.49 13.63 -5.50
C PRO A 20 -14.56 12.98 -4.45
N ILE A 21 -14.34 11.67 -4.56
CA ILE A 21 -13.63 10.83 -3.61
C ILE A 21 -12.13 10.75 -3.95
N ALA A 22 -11.71 11.22 -5.13
CA ALA A 22 -10.30 11.23 -5.55
C ALA A 22 -9.45 12.31 -4.88
N ASP A 23 -10.06 13.37 -4.36
CA ASP A 23 -9.34 14.39 -3.60
C ASP A 23 -8.99 13.94 -2.17
N GLU A 24 -9.61 12.85 -1.68
CA GLU A 24 -9.28 12.17 -0.41
C GLU A 24 -8.47 10.87 -0.61
N LEU A 25 -8.17 10.48 -1.86
CA LEU A 25 -7.76 9.10 -2.20
C LEU A 25 -6.32 8.73 -1.80
N LEU A 26 -5.43 9.70 -1.66
CA LEU A 26 -4.06 9.50 -1.19
C LEU A 26 -3.70 10.74 -0.41
N ALA A 27 -3.05 10.60 0.75
CA ALA A 27 -2.54 11.78 1.43
C ALA A 27 -1.63 12.53 0.43
N PRO A 28 -1.66 13.87 0.33
CA PRO A 28 -0.83 14.62 -0.61
C PRO A 28 0.66 14.24 -0.54
N ALA A 29 1.10 13.77 0.62
CA ALA A 29 2.44 13.23 0.86
C ALA A 29 2.75 11.93 0.10
N GLU A 30 1.80 11.02 -0.07
CA GLU A 30 1.99 9.73 -0.74
C GLU A 30 2.13 9.93 -2.26
N VAL A 31 1.24 10.75 -2.85
CA VAL A 31 1.34 11.16 -4.26
C VAL A 31 2.68 11.85 -4.53
N ALA A 32 3.12 12.70 -3.60
CA ALA A 32 4.39 13.41 -3.72
C ALA A 32 5.63 12.49 -3.73
N VAL A 33 5.52 11.26 -3.21
CA VAL A 33 6.62 10.28 -3.23
C VAL A 33 6.50 9.31 -4.41
N ILE A 34 5.30 8.80 -4.70
CA ILE A 34 5.09 7.83 -5.79
C ILE A 34 5.43 8.44 -7.15
N VAL A 35 5.06 9.70 -7.38
CA VAL A 35 5.31 10.37 -8.67
C VAL A 35 6.82 10.43 -8.98
N PRO A 36 7.70 10.97 -8.11
CA PRO A 36 9.14 10.91 -8.35
C PRO A 36 9.70 9.50 -8.59
N VAL A 37 9.20 8.50 -7.86
CA VAL A 37 9.65 7.10 -7.99
C VAL A 37 9.34 6.55 -9.38
N VAL A 38 8.10 6.71 -9.84
CA VAL A 38 7.66 6.27 -11.18
C VAL A 38 8.43 7.03 -12.27
N LEU A 39 8.75 8.30 -12.04
CA LEU A 39 9.40 9.15 -13.04
C LEU A 39 10.92 9.06 -13.06
N ALA A 40 11.54 8.35 -12.12
CA ALA A 40 13.00 8.25 -12.03
C ALA A 40 13.64 7.79 -13.36
N PHE A 41 13.11 6.75 -13.99
CA PHE A 41 13.63 6.20 -15.25
C PHE A 41 13.30 7.05 -16.49
N PRO A 42 12.06 7.56 -16.68
CA PRO A 42 11.76 8.57 -17.70
C PRO A 42 12.68 9.80 -17.64
N VAL A 43 12.93 10.33 -16.45
CA VAL A 43 13.82 11.48 -16.25
C VAL A 43 15.27 11.09 -16.54
N ALA A 44 15.74 9.96 -16.03
CA ALA A 44 17.08 9.45 -16.33
C ALA A 44 17.29 9.30 -17.85
N TRP A 45 16.32 8.73 -18.58
CA TRP A 45 16.40 8.61 -20.02
C TRP A 45 16.42 9.95 -20.75
N ALA A 46 15.60 10.90 -20.32
CA ALA A 46 15.59 12.24 -20.91
C ALA A 46 16.95 12.96 -20.81
N LEU A 47 17.73 12.65 -19.76
CA LEU A 47 19.09 13.16 -19.56
C LEU A 47 20.14 12.35 -20.34
N LEU A 48 19.93 11.04 -20.51
CA LEU A 48 20.87 10.14 -21.20
C LEU A 48 20.73 10.17 -22.73
N ALA A 49 19.53 10.39 -23.26
CA ALA A 49 19.25 10.33 -24.68
C ALA A 49 19.93 11.47 -25.45
N ARG A 50 20.88 11.15 -26.33
CA ARG A 50 21.56 12.15 -27.16
C ARG A 50 21.05 12.18 -28.60
N THR A 51 20.71 11.02 -29.15
CA THR A 51 20.19 10.94 -30.50
C THR A 51 18.66 11.08 -30.52
N ARG A 52 18.15 12.02 -31.33
CA ARG A 52 16.69 12.28 -31.40
C ARG A 52 15.92 11.02 -31.78
N GLN A 53 16.36 10.28 -32.79
CA GLN A 53 15.60 9.14 -33.31
C GLN A 53 15.51 7.98 -32.30
N ARG A 54 16.61 7.62 -31.63
CA ARG A 54 16.62 6.54 -30.61
C ARG A 54 16.04 7.00 -29.28
N GLY A 55 16.29 8.26 -28.91
CA GLY A 55 15.68 8.92 -27.75
C GLY A 55 14.16 8.84 -27.76
N TRP A 56 13.56 9.05 -28.93
CA TRP A 56 12.11 8.94 -29.12
C TRP A 56 11.59 7.51 -28.97
N LEU A 57 12.31 6.49 -29.47
CA LEU A 57 11.87 5.10 -29.37
C LEU A 57 11.77 4.63 -27.91
N VAL A 58 12.85 4.80 -27.15
CA VAL A 58 12.86 4.41 -25.72
C VAL A 58 11.93 5.31 -24.91
N GLY A 59 11.79 6.59 -25.28
CA GLY A 59 10.83 7.50 -24.68
C GLY A 59 9.38 6.99 -24.80
N TRP A 60 8.98 6.51 -25.98
CA TRP A 60 7.66 5.90 -26.17
C TRP A 60 7.47 4.63 -25.36
N VAL A 61 8.50 3.78 -25.25
CA VAL A 61 8.45 2.58 -24.41
C VAL A 61 8.21 2.95 -22.95
N LEU A 62 8.94 3.94 -22.42
CA LEU A 62 8.77 4.40 -21.04
C LEU A 62 7.39 5.03 -20.80
N VAL A 63 6.87 5.81 -21.75
CA VAL A 63 5.50 6.34 -21.69
C VAL A 63 4.48 5.20 -21.66
N ALA A 64 4.63 4.20 -22.52
CA ALA A 64 3.75 3.02 -22.52
C ALA A 64 3.81 2.28 -21.18
N LEU A 65 5.00 2.09 -20.60
CA LEU A 65 5.14 1.47 -19.28
C LEU A 65 4.43 2.26 -18.17
N VAL A 66 4.55 3.60 -18.16
CA VAL A 66 3.87 4.47 -17.19
C VAL A 66 2.34 4.37 -17.33
N LEU A 67 1.84 4.36 -18.57
CA LEU A 67 0.42 4.22 -18.84
C LEU A 67 -0.10 2.83 -18.45
N THR A 68 0.65 1.77 -18.75
CA THR A 68 0.31 0.40 -18.35
C THR A 68 0.29 0.28 -16.83
N TRP A 69 1.29 0.82 -16.13
CA TRP A 69 1.32 0.86 -14.66
C TRP A 69 0.09 1.59 -14.10
N SER A 70 -0.17 2.82 -14.58
CA SER A 70 -1.29 3.64 -14.10
C SER A 70 -2.64 2.96 -14.36
N SER A 71 -2.80 2.35 -15.54
CA SER A 71 -4.01 1.59 -15.90
C SER A 71 -4.16 0.33 -15.07
N TRP A 72 -3.06 -0.36 -14.78
CA TRP A 72 -3.06 -1.56 -13.94
C TRP A 72 -3.51 -1.20 -12.54
N THR A 73 -2.90 -0.19 -11.91
CA THR A 73 -3.27 0.27 -10.57
C THR A 73 -4.70 0.77 -10.49
N ALA A 74 -5.20 1.43 -11.54
CA ALA A 74 -6.59 1.90 -11.56
C ALA A 74 -7.62 0.78 -11.73
N HIS A 75 -7.28 -0.31 -12.43
CA HIS A 75 -8.20 -1.42 -12.66
C HIS A 75 -8.12 -2.51 -11.60
N PHE A 76 -6.91 -2.79 -11.12
CA PHE A 76 -6.64 -3.85 -10.15
C PHE A 76 -6.50 -3.33 -8.72
N GLY A 77 -6.39 -2.02 -8.48
CA GLY A 77 -6.35 -1.47 -7.12
C GLY A 77 -7.56 -1.86 -6.27
N ASP A 78 -8.69 -2.17 -6.91
CA ASP A 78 -9.91 -2.60 -6.23
C ASP A 78 -9.94 -4.09 -5.87
N TYR A 79 -9.00 -4.91 -6.36
CA TYR A 79 -9.03 -6.38 -6.18
C TYR A 79 -7.67 -6.97 -5.81
N ALA A 80 -6.60 -6.22 -6.01
CA ALA A 80 -5.25 -6.64 -5.69
C ALA A 80 -5.11 -6.82 -4.18
N SER A 81 -4.16 -7.64 -3.76
CA SER A 81 -3.68 -7.61 -2.39
C SER A 81 -2.49 -6.62 -2.30
N PRO A 82 -2.13 -6.08 -1.10
CA PRO A 82 -0.98 -5.18 -0.98
C PRO A 82 0.32 -5.70 -1.65
N PRO A 83 0.69 -7.00 -1.51
CA PRO A 83 1.83 -7.59 -2.20
C PRO A 83 1.76 -7.46 -3.72
N ASP A 84 0.58 -7.58 -4.33
CA ASP A 84 0.43 -7.55 -5.78
C ASP A 84 0.71 -6.15 -6.36
N VAL A 85 0.37 -5.10 -5.60
CA VAL A 85 0.66 -3.71 -5.99
C VAL A 85 2.16 -3.43 -5.91
N ASP A 86 2.80 -3.80 -4.81
CA ASP A 86 4.25 -3.63 -4.61
C ASP A 86 5.06 -4.43 -5.65
N ASP A 87 4.66 -5.67 -5.93
CA ASP A 87 5.28 -6.50 -6.96
C ASP A 87 5.05 -5.93 -8.37
N GLY A 88 3.86 -5.41 -8.65
CA GLY A 88 3.60 -4.68 -9.88
C GLY A 88 4.53 -3.47 -10.04
N LEU A 89 4.73 -2.68 -8.98
CA LEU A 89 5.61 -1.51 -8.98
C LEU A 89 7.05 -1.93 -9.27
N ARG A 90 7.51 -3.02 -8.66
CA ARG A 90 8.84 -3.57 -8.90
C ARG A 90 9.02 -4.03 -10.33
N TRP A 91 8.06 -4.77 -10.89
CA TRP A 91 8.11 -5.20 -12.28
C TRP A 91 8.16 -4.01 -13.23
N TYR A 92 7.37 -2.98 -12.97
CA TYR A 92 7.44 -1.72 -13.69
C TYR A 92 8.84 -1.10 -13.61
N LEU A 93 9.38 -0.91 -12.40
CA LEU A 93 10.66 -0.26 -12.19
C LEU A 93 11.82 -1.06 -12.83
N LEU A 94 11.82 -2.39 -12.72
CA LEU A 94 12.80 -3.27 -13.37
C LEU A 94 12.72 -3.19 -14.90
N THR A 95 11.51 -3.19 -15.45
CA THR A 95 11.30 -3.09 -16.91
C THR A 95 11.71 -1.71 -17.43
N ALA A 96 11.42 -0.65 -16.70
CA ALA A 96 11.86 0.70 -17.03
C ALA A 96 13.39 0.82 -16.95
N ALA A 97 14.01 0.27 -15.89
CA ALA A 97 15.46 0.27 -15.72
C ALA A 97 16.17 -0.44 -16.88
N THR A 98 15.68 -1.61 -17.27
CA THR A 98 16.23 -2.40 -18.38
C THR A 98 16.07 -1.69 -19.73
N ALA A 99 14.94 -1.02 -19.98
CA ALA A 99 14.74 -0.21 -21.17
C ALA A 99 15.76 0.94 -21.26
N VAL A 100 16.04 1.62 -20.13
CA VAL A 100 17.06 2.68 -20.06
C VAL A 100 18.46 2.13 -20.32
N VAL A 101 18.84 1.00 -19.71
CA VAL A 101 20.15 0.36 -19.93
C VAL A 101 20.34 -0.05 -21.39
N ALA A 102 19.34 -0.71 -21.98
CA ALA A 102 19.39 -1.12 -23.38
C ALA A 102 19.53 0.08 -24.31
N GLY A 103 18.77 1.15 -24.07
CA GLY A 103 18.88 2.41 -24.81
C GLY A 103 20.26 3.05 -24.67
N ALA A 104 20.81 3.10 -23.45
CA ALA A 104 22.09 3.73 -23.16
C ALA A 104 23.26 2.94 -23.77
N ALA A 105 23.21 1.61 -23.76
CA ALA A 105 24.23 0.74 -24.36
C ALA A 105 24.35 0.95 -25.88
N ILE A 106 23.24 1.25 -26.56
CA ILE A 106 23.19 1.51 -28.00
C ILE A 106 23.74 2.91 -28.36
N ASP A 107 23.65 3.87 -27.43
CA ASP A 107 24.05 5.28 -27.63
C ASP A 107 25.40 5.64 -26.96
N ALA A 108 26.19 4.64 -26.55
CA ALA A 108 27.34 4.77 -25.67
C ALA A 108 28.59 5.40 -26.33
N HIS A 109 28.53 6.69 -26.69
CA HIS A 109 29.69 7.42 -27.20
C HIS A 109 29.84 8.78 -26.50
N ARG A 110 30.83 8.86 -25.58
CA ARG A 110 31.32 10.00 -24.77
C ARG A 110 30.67 10.19 -23.39
N LEU A 111 31.50 10.39 -22.37
CA LEU A 111 31.11 10.71 -20.99
C LEU A 111 31.11 12.23 -20.82
N ASP A 112 29.95 12.82 -20.53
CA ASP A 112 29.81 14.24 -20.18
C ASP A 112 29.00 14.38 -18.88
N LEU A 113 28.86 15.61 -18.37
CA LEU A 113 28.16 15.89 -17.12
C LEU A 113 26.69 15.47 -17.17
N THR A 114 26.01 15.66 -18.31
CA THR A 114 24.63 15.25 -18.52
C THR A 114 24.45 13.73 -18.43
N TRP A 115 25.40 12.98 -18.98
CA TRP A 115 25.42 11.53 -18.85
C TRP A 115 25.63 11.10 -17.39
N ALA A 116 26.53 11.75 -16.66
CA ALA A 116 26.76 11.46 -15.25
C ALA A 116 25.52 11.72 -14.38
N LEU A 117 24.79 12.82 -14.63
CA LEU A 117 23.51 13.10 -13.97
C LEU A 117 22.44 12.06 -14.32
N GLY A 118 22.34 11.67 -15.59
CA GLY A 118 21.42 10.62 -16.03
C GLY A 118 21.73 9.26 -15.39
N ALA A 119 23.02 8.89 -15.30
CA ALA A 119 23.47 7.69 -14.61
C ALA A 119 23.16 7.75 -13.11
N ALA A 120 23.36 8.90 -12.46
CA ALA A 120 22.99 9.09 -11.06
C ALA A 120 21.49 8.94 -10.81
N CYS A 121 20.64 9.53 -11.67
CA CYS A 121 19.19 9.34 -11.61
C CYS A 121 18.79 7.86 -11.81
N TRP A 122 19.46 7.16 -12.71
CA TRP A 122 19.23 5.73 -12.93
C TRP A 122 19.63 4.89 -11.71
N VAL A 123 20.79 5.15 -11.10
CA VAL A 123 21.23 4.48 -9.86
C VAL A 123 20.26 4.77 -8.73
N ALA A 124 19.79 6.01 -8.59
CA ALA A 124 18.78 6.36 -7.60
C ALA A 124 17.48 5.57 -7.83
N GLY A 125 17.01 5.45 -9.07
CA GLY A 125 15.87 4.60 -9.44
C GLY A 125 16.08 3.14 -9.05
N LEU A 126 17.29 2.60 -9.20
CA LEU A 126 17.63 1.23 -8.84
C LEU A 126 17.70 1.03 -7.31
N VAL A 127 18.19 2.01 -6.56
CA VAL A 127 18.10 1.98 -5.10
C VAL A 127 16.63 1.97 -4.65
N LEU A 128 15.78 2.78 -5.28
CA LEU A 128 14.35 2.80 -4.99
C LEU A 128 13.69 1.44 -5.23
N THR A 129 14.09 0.67 -6.25
CA THR A 129 13.52 -0.68 -6.47
C THR A 129 13.83 -1.64 -5.32
N THR A 130 15.02 -1.53 -4.73
CA THR A 130 15.43 -2.37 -3.58
C THR A 130 14.82 -1.94 -2.26
N MET A 131 14.32 -0.71 -2.17
CA MET A 131 13.66 -0.18 -0.98
C MET A 131 12.18 -0.57 -0.90
N VAL A 132 11.57 -1.00 -2.02
CA VAL A 132 10.24 -1.61 -1.98
C VAL A 132 10.38 -2.95 -1.23
N PRO A 133 9.67 -3.17 -0.10
CA PRO A 133 9.83 -4.37 0.74
C PRO A 133 9.31 -5.63 0.04
N VAL A 134 10.01 -6.77 0.16
CA VAL A 134 9.50 -8.05 -0.34
C VAL A 134 8.60 -8.61 0.73
N LEU A 135 7.31 -8.69 0.45
CA LEU A 135 6.39 -9.41 1.31
C LEU A 135 6.38 -10.87 0.92
N ASP A 136 7.21 -11.64 1.62
CA ASP A 136 7.13 -13.10 1.55
C ASP A 136 5.92 -13.55 2.38
N GLY A 137 4.85 -13.96 1.71
CA GLY A 137 3.67 -14.59 2.31
C GLY A 137 2.36 -13.88 2.02
N ALA A 138 1.25 -14.53 2.37
CA ALA A 138 -0.07 -13.90 2.30
C ALA A 138 -0.09 -12.67 3.22
N PRO A 139 -0.67 -11.53 2.80
CA PRO A 139 -0.64 -10.28 3.54
C PRO A 139 -1.51 -10.40 4.78
N MET A 140 -0.94 -10.99 5.82
CA MET A 140 -1.64 -11.23 7.07
C MET A 140 -1.59 -9.96 7.91
N PRO A 141 -2.74 -9.43 8.36
CA PRO A 141 -2.82 -8.24 9.22
C PRO A 141 -1.93 -8.39 10.45
N PRO A 142 -1.01 -7.47 10.76
CA PRO A 142 0.04 -7.72 11.74
C PRO A 142 -0.50 -7.73 13.17
N GLU A 143 0.03 -8.61 14.03
CA GLU A 143 -0.51 -8.82 15.39
C GLU A 143 -0.17 -7.67 16.36
N ASP A 144 0.94 -6.98 16.13
CA ASP A 144 1.39 -5.80 16.90
C ASP A 144 0.49 -4.57 16.67
N ALA A 145 -0.41 -4.62 15.69
CA ALA A 145 -1.47 -3.62 15.53
C ALA A 145 -2.40 -3.55 16.75
N VAL A 146 -2.56 -4.66 17.48
CA VAL A 146 -3.41 -4.76 18.68
C VAL A 146 -2.64 -5.17 19.94
N LEU A 147 -1.48 -5.81 19.79
CA LEU A 147 -0.60 -6.15 20.91
C LEU A 147 0.32 -4.98 21.28
N PRO A 148 0.71 -4.81 22.56
CA PRO A 148 0.41 -5.67 23.70
C PRO A 148 -1.02 -5.47 24.23
N LEU A 149 -1.59 -6.55 24.78
CA LEU A 149 -2.89 -6.50 25.47
C LEU A 149 -2.79 -5.83 26.85
N PRO A 150 -3.92 -5.36 27.41
CA PRO A 150 -4.00 -4.95 28.80
C PRO A 150 -3.50 -6.02 29.78
N PRO A 151 -2.96 -5.62 30.95
CA PRO A 151 -2.59 -6.58 32.00
C PRO A 151 -3.77 -7.47 32.41
N GLY A 152 -3.50 -8.76 32.57
CA GLY A 152 -4.51 -9.76 32.94
C GLY A 152 -5.35 -10.31 31.78
N MET A 153 -5.08 -9.86 30.54
CA MET A 153 -5.63 -10.46 29.32
C MET A 153 -4.58 -11.30 28.61
N THR A 154 -4.98 -12.44 28.03
CA THR A 154 -4.10 -13.30 27.26
C THR A 154 -4.76 -13.76 25.96
N VAL A 155 -3.97 -13.88 24.90
CA VAL A 155 -4.41 -14.49 23.64
C VAL A 155 -4.44 -16.00 23.82
N VAL A 156 -5.61 -16.62 23.67
CA VAL A 156 -5.80 -18.09 23.74
C VAL A 156 -5.78 -18.75 22.38
N ALA A 157 -6.09 -18.00 21.31
CA ALA A 157 -5.91 -18.46 19.95
C ALA A 157 -5.52 -17.30 19.03
N ASN A 158 -4.64 -17.56 18.07
CA ASN A 158 -4.27 -16.66 16.99
C ASN A 158 -4.42 -17.44 15.68
N GLN A 159 -5.41 -17.07 14.88
CA GLN A 159 -5.73 -17.74 13.62
C GLN A 159 -5.60 -16.73 12.49
N GLY A 160 -5.00 -17.15 11.39
CA GLY A 160 -4.94 -16.38 10.16
C GLY A 160 -5.62 -17.15 9.04
N THR A 161 -6.52 -16.51 8.31
CA THR A 161 -7.18 -17.06 7.12
C THR A 161 -6.96 -16.12 5.95
N CYS A 162 -6.76 -16.67 4.75
CA CYS A 162 -6.52 -15.93 3.51
C CYS A 162 -7.15 -16.68 2.32
N GLU A 163 -8.44 -17.01 2.43
CA GLU A 163 -9.18 -17.60 1.30
C GLU A 163 -9.57 -16.52 0.28
N ASP A 164 -10.48 -15.61 0.66
CA ASP A 164 -10.92 -14.49 -0.19
C ASP A 164 -10.44 -13.12 0.31
N SER A 165 -10.18 -13.01 1.61
CA SER A 165 -9.58 -11.84 2.24
C SER A 165 -8.66 -12.32 3.36
N CYS A 166 -7.50 -11.67 3.50
CA CYS A 166 -6.60 -11.99 4.60
C CYS A 166 -7.10 -11.36 5.89
N GLN A 167 -7.48 -12.22 6.84
CA GLN A 167 -7.97 -11.83 8.14
C GLN A 167 -7.17 -12.55 9.23
N ARG A 168 -6.89 -11.83 10.31
CA ARG A 168 -6.30 -12.38 11.53
C ARG A 168 -7.30 -12.27 12.67
N THR A 169 -7.60 -13.40 13.29
CA THR A 169 -8.50 -13.52 14.43
C THR A 169 -7.72 -13.86 15.68
N LEU A 170 -7.84 -13.03 16.71
CA LEU A 170 -7.26 -13.22 18.03
C LEU A 170 -8.37 -13.47 19.04
N LEU A 171 -8.37 -14.64 19.68
CA LEU A 171 -9.25 -14.90 20.80
C LEU A 171 -8.54 -14.49 22.08
N VAL A 172 -9.14 -13.55 22.80
CA VAL A 172 -8.61 -12.96 24.03
C VAL A 172 -9.49 -13.36 25.20
N THR A 173 -8.88 -13.74 26.32
CA THR A 173 -9.60 -14.02 27.57
C THR A 173 -8.99 -13.26 28.74
N ALA A 174 -9.77 -13.12 29.82
CA ALA A 174 -9.32 -12.61 31.10
C ALA A 174 -10.01 -13.37 32.25
N THR A 175 -9.27 -13.67 33.30
CA THR A 175 -9.78 -14.45 34.43
C THR A 175 -10.80 -13.64 35.24
N GLY A 176 -12.01 -14.18 35.42
CA GLY A 176 -13.05 -13.57 36.25
C GLY A 176 -13.68 -12.31 35.66
N VAL A 177 -13.57 -12.09 34.34
CA VAL A 177 -14.15 -10.95 33.63
C VAL A 177 -15.22 -11.44 32.66
N ARG A 178 -16.37 -10.75 32.63
CA ARG A 178 -17.42 -11.03 31.64
C ARG A 178 -16.94 -10.61 30.26
N ALA A 179 -17.41 -11.29 29.22
CA ALA A 179 -16.97 -11.01 27.85
C ALA A 179 -17.30 -9.58 27.38
N ASP A 180 -18.44 -9.01 27.81
CA ASP A 180 -18.81 -7.61 27.50
C ASP A 180 -17.84 -6.60 28.13
N ASP A 181 -17.49 -6.83 29.41
CA ASP A 181 -16.54 -6.00 30.15
C ASP A 181 -15.13 -6.14 29.56
N LEU A 182 -14.77 -7.35 29.13
CA LEU A 182 -13.52 -7.66 28.44
C LEU A 182 -13.41 -6.87 27.13
N ALA A 183 -14.44 -6.94 26.28
CA ALA A 183 -14.48 -6.23 25.00
C ALA A 183 -14.41 -4.71 25.20
N THR A 184 -15.13 -4.18 26.20
CA THR A 184 -15.09 -2.74 26.53
C THR A 184 -13.70 -2.30 26.97
N ARG A 185 -13.06 -3.04 27.90
CA ARG A 185 -11.70 -2.74 28.36
C ARG A 185 -10.68 -2.83 27.24
N LEU A 186 -10.84 -3.80 26.37
CA LEU A 186 -9.98 -4.03 25.22
C LEU A 186 -10.11 -2.90 24.19
N GLY A 187 -11.32 -2.51 23.83
CA GLY A 187 -11.57 -1.37 22.95
C GLY A 187 -10.98 -0.08 23.52
N GLU A 188 -11.22 0.18 24.80
CA GLU A 188 -10.69 1.36 25.48
C GLU A 188 -9.15 1.40 25.50
N HIS A 189 -8.50 0.24 25.71
CA HIS A 189 -7.04 0.13 25.61
C HIS A 189 -6.54 0.35 24.19
N LEU A 190 -7.17 -0.24 23.18
CA LEU A 190 -6.79 -0.02 21.77
C LEU A 190 -6.92 1.47 21.39
N ARG A 191 -7.95 2.14 21.90
CA ARG A 191 -8.12 3.60 21.74
C ARG A 191 -6.97 4.38 22.36
N GLN A 192 -6.63 4.09 23.61
CA GLN A 192 -5.63 4.86 24.36
C GLN A 192 -4.18 4.52 23.97
N ALA A 193 -3.86 3.24 23.79
CA ALA A 193 -2.49 2.76 23.57
C ALA A 193 -2.09 2.70 22.09
N LYS A 194 -3.06 2.55 21.18
CA LYS A 194 -2.81 2.33 19.75
C LYS A 194 -3.50 3.34 18.84
N GLY A 195 -4.30 4.26 19.41
CA GLY A 195 -4.96 5.34 18.66
C GLY A 195 -6.13 4.88 17.80
N TRP A 196 -6.67 3.68 18.05
CA TRP A 196 -7.83 3.18 17.31
C TRP A 196 -9.10 3.97 17.67
N GLN A 197 -9.93 4.28 16.68
CA GLN A 197 -11.26 4.83 16.97
C GLN A 197 -12.23 3.69 17.31
N VAL A 198 -13.01 3.85 18.37
CA VAL A 198 -13.91 2.80 18.87
C VAL A 198 -15.32 3.34 18.92
N GLU A 199 -16.21 2.70 18.17
CA GLU A 199 -17.65 2.97 18.16
C GLU A 199 -18.38 1.84 18.90
N PHE A 200 -19.38 2.19 19.71
CA PHE A 200 -20.19 1.22 20.45
C PHE A 200 -21.61 1.19 19.88
N ILE A 201 -21.97 0.11 19.19
CA ILE A 201 -23.26 -0.01 18.52
C ILE A 201 -24.30 -0.68 19.42
N GLY A 202 -25.22 0.12 19.98
CA GLY A 202 -26.59 -0.26 20.38
C GLY A 202 -26.82 -1.56 21.17
N PHE A 203 -28.00 -2.16 20.98
CA PHE A 203 -28.60 -3.22 21.82
C PHE A 203 -27.82 -4.55 21.91
N THR A 204 -26.76 -4.70 21.13
CA THR A 204 -25.73 -5.73 21.27
C THR A 204 -24.39 -5.00 21.32
N ALA A 205 -24.02 -4.48 22.51
CA ALA A 205 -22.88 -3.60 22.71
C ALA A 205 -21.56 -4.26 22.27
N ARG A 206 -21.23 -4.10 20.99
CA ARG A 206 -19.98 -4.57 20.39
C ARG A 206 -19.11 -3.34 20.10
N PRO A 207 -17.85 -3.30 20.55
CA PRO A 207 -16.92 -2.28 20.11
C PRO A 207 -16.54 -2.56 18.66
N GLN A 208 -17.03 -1.74 17.74
CA GLN A 208 -16.48 -1.67 16.39
C GLN A 208 -15.24 -0.78 16.45
N VAL A 209 -14.16 -1.24 15.83
CA VAL A 209 -12.94 -0.46 15.74
C VAL A 209 -12.84 0.04 14.30
N GLU A 210 -12.69 1.34 14.09
CA GLU A 210 -12.62 1.85 12.72
C GLU A 210 -11.31 1.49 12.05
N CYS A 211 -11.31 1.56 10.72
CA CYS A 211 -10.14 1.34 9.90
C CYS A 211 -9.12 2.47 10.07
N ARG A 212 -7.84 2.13 9.91
CA ARG A 212 -6.74 3.11 9.92
C ARG A 212 -5.80 2.85 8.75
N PRO A 213 -5.05 3.87 8.29
CA PRO A 213 -3.98 3.65 7.33
C PRO A 213 -2.98 2.62 7.88
N ASN A 214 -2.63 1.62 7.08
CA ASN A 214 -1.69 0.56 7.48
C ASN A 214 -0.27 1.11 7.77
N GLY A 215 0.00 2.36 7.36
CA GLY A 215 1.28 3.05 7.58
C GLY A 215 2.31 2.78 6.48
N TRP A 216 1.87 2.18 5.37
CA TRP A 216 2.71 1.79 4.25
C TRP A 216 2.52 2.77 3.12
N LEU A 217 3.64 3.22 2.54
CA LEU A 217 3.68 4.41 1.72
C LEU A 217 3.00 4.28 0.35
N ALA A 218 2.76 3.06 -0.11
CA ALA A 218 2.11 2.74 -1.38
C ALA A 218 0.88 1.85 -1.19
N ASP A 219 0.48 1.60 0.06
CA ASP A 219 -0.59 0.67 0.39
C ASP A 219 -1.92 1.42 0.48
N PRO A 220 -2.85 1.21 -0.49
CA PRO A 220 -4.17 1.84 -0.44
C PRO A 220 -5.10 1.15 0.59
N TYR A 221 -4.66 0.06 1.22
CA TYR A 221 -5.50 -0.70 2.13
C TYR A 221 -5.49 -0.10 3.53
N GLU A 222 -6.68 0.01 4.09
CA GLU A 222 -6.85 0.36 5.49
C GLU A 222 -6.84 -0.92 6.31
N LEU A 223 -6.13 -0.90 7.43
CA LEU A 223 -6.18 -1.94 8.42
C LEU A 223 -7.40 -1.70 9.30
N CYS A 224 -8.39 -2.57 9.21
CA CYS A 224 -9.59 -2.54 10.03
C CYS A 224 -9.50 -3.53 11.17
N ALA A 225 -10.12 -3.19 12.28
CA ALA A 225 -10.21 -4.04 13.45
C ALA A 225 -11.67 -4.17 13.89
N GLY A 226 -12.05 -5.26 14.54
CA GLY A 226 -13.37 -5.41 15.11
C GLY A 226 -13.29 -6.24 16.37
N ILE A 227 -14.06 -5.89 17.41
CA ILE A 227 -14.16 -6.69 18.62
C ILE A 227 -15.56 -7.29 18.66
N THR A 228 -15.63 -8.61 18.57
CA THR A 228 -16.87 -9.37 18.67
C THR A 228 -16.87 -10.20 19.95
N VAL A 229 -17.96 -10.10 20.69
CA VAL A 229 -18.31 -11.06 21.74
C VAL A 229 -19.34 -11.97 21.11
N ASP A 230 -18.89 -13.05 20.47
CA ASP A 230 -19.78 -14.08 19.96
C ASP A 230 -20.00 -15.16 21.03
N ASN A 231 -20.99 -16.05 20.83
CA ASN A 231 -21.43 -17.11 21.76
C ASN A 231 -20.38 -18.20 22.10
N GLN A 232 -19.10 -17.85 22.09
CA GLN A 232 -17.94 -18.62 22.56
C GLN A 232 -18.05 -18.89 24.08
N PRO A 233 -17.36 -19.92 24.61
CA PRO A 233 -17.38 -20.25 26.03
C PRO A 233 -17.09 -19.02 26.90
N GLU A 234 -17.83 -18.91 28.01
CA GLU A 234 -17.89 -17.74 28.90
C GLU A 234 -16.51 -17.06 29.10
N GLY A 235 -16.40 -15.78 28.75
CA GLY A 235 -15.22 -14.96 29.05
C GLY A 235 -14.17 -14.86 27.93
N VAL A 236 -14.55 -15.09 26.67
CA VAL A 236 -13.68 -14.86 25.50
C VAL A 236 -14.23 -13.72 24.64
N ALA A 237 -13.35 -12.80 24.22
CA ALA A 237 -13.61 -11.78 23.22
C ALA A 237 -12.76 -12.08 21.97
N GLU A 238 -13.34 -11.90 20.81
CA GLU A 238 -12.70 -12.08 19.51
C GLU A 238 -12.27 -10.72 18.96
N ILE A 239 -11.02 -10.58 18.55
CA ILE A 239 -10.53 -9.46 17.76
C ILE A 239 -10.34 -9.96 16.33
N ARG A 240 -11.01 -9.35 15.37
CA ARG A 240 -10.74 -9.55 13.95
C ARG A 240 -9.93 -8.39 13.43
N LEU A 241 -8.88 -8.70 12.69
CA LEU A 241 -8.11 -7.76 11.89
C LEU A 241 -8.24 -8.16 10.44
N GLY A 242 -8.37 -7.19 9.56
CA GLY A 242 -8.33 -7.45 8.13
C GLY A 242 -7.98 -6.18 7.38
N TYR A 243 -7.46 -6.36 6.19
CA TYR A 243 -7.33 -5.27 5.25
C TYR A 243 -8.68 -5.07 4.58
N ALA A 244 -9.27 -3.89 4.73
CA ALA A 244 -10.40 -3.51 3.91
C ALA A 244 -9.90 -2.68 2.73
N ASN A 245 -10.43 -3.01 1.57
CA ASN A 245 -10.51 -2.05 0.48
C ASN A 245 -11.88 -1.36 0.55
N ARG A 246 -12.03 -0.23 -0.14
CA ARG A 246 -13.28 0.58 -0.16
C ARG A 246 -14.55 -0.18 -0.59
N HIS A 247 -14.43 -1.39 -1.13
CA HIS A 247 -15.53 -2.16 -1.69
C HIS A 247 -15.90 -3.41 -0.88
N ASN A 248 -15.10 -3.78 0.12
CA ASN A 248 -15.36 -4.97 0.93
C ASN A 248 -15.10 -4.71 2.42
N PRO A 249 -16.03 -4.05 3.12
CA PRO A 249 -15.93 -3.90 4.57
C PRO A 249 -16.00 -5.27 5.26
N ILE A 250 -15.20 -5.42 6.31
CA ILE A 250 -15.25 -6.60 7.18
C ILE A 250 -16.56 -6.53 7.97
N TYR A 251 -17.56 -7.32 7.58
CA TYR A 251 -18.80 -7.51 8.33
C TYR A 251 -18.70 -8.70 9.30
#